data_AF-A0A061IEM4-F1
#
_entry.id   AF-A0A061IEM4-F1
#
_cell.length_a   1.000
_cell.length_b   1.000
_cell.length_c   1.000
_cell.angle_alpha   90.00
_cell.angle_beta   90.00
_cell.angle_gamma   90.00
#
_symmetry.space_group_name_H-M   'P 1'
#
loop_
_entity.id
_entity.type
_entity.pdbx_description
1 polymer ?
#
loop_
_entity_poly.entity_id
_entity_poly.type
_entity_poly.pdbx_seq_one_letter_code
_entity_poly.pdbx_strand_id
1 'polypeptide(L)'
;MAAGTEWLLALWSIQPEEKERVGQFLFASDANAALAGRLMIRKLVAEKPNIPWNHIHLQRTSKGKPVLAKDSLNPYPNFNISHQGDYAVLAAEPELQIGIDIMKTSFPDCGSIPEFFHIMKRKFTNKEWETIRSFNDEWAQLDMFYHHWALKGSFL
;
A
#
# COMPACT_ATOMS: atom_id res chain seq x y z
N MET A 1 -5.97 26.40 11.19
CA MET A 1 -6.96 26.66 10.14
C MET A 1 -6.53 26.17 8.75
N ALA A 2 -5.26 26.30 8.34
CA ALA A 2 -4.79 25.87 7.00
C ALA A 2 -4.92 24.36 6.71
N ALA A 3 -4.56 23.49 7.67
CA ALA A 3 -4.57 22.03 7.46
C ALA A 3 -5.95 21.45 7.09
N GLY A 4 -7.04 22.05 7.61
CA GLY A 4 -8.41 21.61 7.27
C GLY A 4 -8.80 21.97 5.83
N THR A 5 -8.32 23.10 5.33
CA THR A 5 -8.59 23.55 3.95
C THR A 5 -7.84 22.71 2.93
N GLU A 6 -6.57 22.40 3.21
CA GLU A 6 -5.75 21.52 2.36
C GLU A 6 -6.32 20.11 2.29
N TRP A 7 -6.77 19.57 3.42
CA TRP A 7 -7.41 18.26 3.48
C TRP A 7 -8.68 18.19 2.62
N LEU A 8 -9.55 19.20 2.72
CA LEU A 8 -10.73 19.29 1.88
C LEU A 8 -10.35 19.38 0.40
N LEU A 9 -9.39 20.24 0.04
CA LEU A 9 -8.91 20.37 -1.34
C LEU A 9 -8.40 19.03 -1.90
N ALA A 10 -7.62 18.30 -1.12
CA ALA A 10 -7.14 16.97 -1.46
C ALA A 10 -8.30 15.99 -1.72
N LEU A 11 -9.32 16.00 -0.85
CA LEU A 11 -10.51 15.18 -0.99
C LEU A 11 -11.36 15.54 -2.22
N TRP A 12 -11.42 16.82 -2.59
CA TRP A 12 -12.08 17.29 -3.82
C TRP A 12 -11.28 16.98 -5.09
N SER A 13 -10.00 16.60 -4.95
CA SER A 13 -9.11 16.31 -6.08
C SER A 13 -9.12 14.84 -6.52
N ILE A 14 -9.94 13.98 -5.90
CA ILE A 14 -10.08 12.56 -6.23
C ILE A 14 -11.48 12.22 -6.75
N GLN A 15 -11.65 11.01 -7.30
CA GLN A 15 -12.94 10.55 -7.84
C GLN A 15 -14.01 10.40 -6.74
N PRO A 16 -15.30 10.65 -7.04
CA PRO A 16 -16.38 10.66 -6.04
C PRO A 16 -16.50 9.38 -5.21
N GLU A 17 -16.38 8.22 -5.84
CA GLU A 17 -16.44 6.91 -5.17
C GLU A 17 -15.25 6.67 -4.24
N GLU A 18 -14.08 7.25 -4.54
CA GLU A 18 -12.91 7.17 -3.66
C GLU A 18 -13.02 8.16 -2.50
N LYS A 19 -13.65 9.33 -2.71
CA LYS A 19 -14.00 10.26 -1.64
C LYS A 19 -14.95 9.62 -0.64
N GLU A 20 -15.96 8.89 -1.12
CA GLU A 20 -16.87 8.14 -0.26
C GLU A 20 -16.10 7.09 0.56
N ARG A 21 -15.23 6.29 -0.08
CA ARG A 21 -14.40 5.28 0.61
C ARG A 21 -13.49 5.90 1.67
N VAL A 22 -12.83 7.02 1.38
CA VAL A 22 -12.01 7.74 2.36
C VAL A 22 -12.85 8.23 3.55
N GLY A 23 -14.11 8.63 3.30
CA GLY A 23 -15.04 9.04 4.35
C GLY A 23 -15.55 7.91 5.25
N GLN A 24 -15.33 6.63 4.90
CA GLN A 24 -15.76 5.48 5.69
C GLN A 24 -14.73 5.04 6.76
N PHE A 25 -13.50 5.58 6.72
CA PHE A 25 -12.50 5.24 7.73
C PHE A 25 -12.84 5.83 9.10
N LEU A 26 -12.69 5.01 10.13
CA LEU A 26 -12.89 5.43 11.52
C LEU A 26 -11.75 6.33 12.01
N PHE A 27 -10.51 6.02 11.61
CA PHE A 27 -9.32 6.74 12.04
C PHE A 27 -8.79 7.66 10.95
N ALA A 28 -8.40 8.88 11.35
CA ALA A 28 -7.84 9.87 10.44
C ALA A 28 -6.54 9.38 9.76
N SER A 29 -5.73 8.56 10.44
CA SER A 29 -4.52 7.96 9.87
C SER A 29 -4.82 7.12 8.63
N ASP A 30 -5.88 6.32 8.67
CA ASP A 30 -6.26 5.43 7.57
C ASP A 30 -6.84 6.23 6.41
N ALA A 31 -7.66 7.24 6.72
CA ALA A 31 -8.15 8.21 5.73
C ALA A 31 -6.99 8.96 5.04
N ASN A 32 -5.99 9.41 5.80
CA ASN A 32 -4.79 10.08 5.31
C ASN A 32 -3.98 9.17 4.39
N ALA A 33 -3.72 7.94 4.83
CA ALA A 33 -2.97 6.95 4.04
C ALA A 33 -3.68 6.60 2.72
N ALA A 34 -4.99 6.38 2.79
CA ALA A 34 -5.80 6.12 1.60
C ALA A 34 -5.80 7.31 0.63
N LEU A 35 -6.01 8.53 1.14
CA LEU A 35 -6.01 9.73 0.31
C LEU A 35 -4.65 9.98 -0.34
N ALA A 36 -3.55 9.82 0.42
CA ALA A 36 -2.19 9.92 -0.10
C ALA A 36 -1.97 8.96 -1.27
N GLY A 37 -2.34 7.68 -1.11
CA GLY A 37 -2.24 6.69 -2.19
C GLY A 37 -3.02 7.11 -3.44
N ARG A 38 -4.23 7.67 -3.30
CA ARG A 38 -5.03 8.16 -4.44
C ARG A 38 -4.36 9.33 -5.15
N LEU A 39 -3.84 10.30 -4.41
CA LEU A 39 -3.16 11.45 -4.98
C LEU A 39 -1.86 11.06 -5.69
N MET A 40 -1.09 10.11 -5.13
CA MET A 40 0.12 9.58 -5.76
C MET A 40 -0.18 8.91 -7.10
N ILE A 41 -1.23 8.09 -7.18
CA ILE A 41 -1.66 7.46 -8.45
C ILE A 41 -2.07 8.52 -9.46
N ARG A 42 -2.88 9.51 -9.05
CA ARG A 42 -3.31 10.58 -9.98
C ARG A 42 -2.14 11.42 -10.46
N LYS A 43 -1.17 11.75 -9.59
CA LYS A 43 0.06 12.45 -9.98
C LYS A 43 0.86 11.64 -10.99
N LEU A 44 1.07 10.34 -10.75
CA LEU A 44 1.75 9.44 -11.68
C LEU A 44 1.11 9.49 -13.08
N VAL A 45 -0.21 9.34 -13.13
CA VAL A 45 -0.96 9.32 -14.39
C VAL A 45 -1.04 10.72 -15.04
N ALA A 46 -1.03 11.78 -14.25
CA ALA A 46 -0.98 13.14 -14.79
C ALA A 46 0.36 13.42 -15.48
N GLU A 47 1.47 12.97 -14.89
CA GLU A 47 2.80 13.38 -15.32
C GLU A 47 3.46 12.42 -16.31
N LYS A 48 3.17 11.11 -16.24
CA LYS A 48 3.84 10.11 -17.09
C LYS A 48 3.16 9.92 -18.45
N PRO A 49 1.88 9.51 -18.53
CA PRO A 49 1.15 9.48 -19.79
C PRO A 49 0.56 10.85 -20.19
N ASN A 50 0.85 11.92 -19.44
CA ASN A 50 0.41 13.30 -19.72
C ASN A 50 -1.12 13.44 -19.84
N ILE A 51 -1.87 12.73 -18.99
CA ILE A 51 -3.34 12.80 -18.97
C ILE A 51 -3.76 13.98 -18.08
N PRO A 52 -4.57 14.93 -18.56
CA PRO A 52 -5.05 16.03 -17.73
C PRO A 52 -5.72 15.51 -16.45
N TRP A 53 -5.44 16.15 -15.31
CA TRP A 53 -5.87 15.65 -13.99
C TRP A 53 -7.38 15.33 -13.95
N ASN A 54 -8.22 16.18 -14.55
CA ASN A 54 -9.67 16.02 -14.59
C ASN A 54 -10.16 14.90 -15.54
N HIS A 55 -9.31 14.40 -16.44
CA HIS A 55 -9.62 13.29 -17.35
C HIS A 55 -9.11 11.93 -16.84
N ILE A 56 -8.40 11.90 -15.71
CA ILE A 56 -7.91 10.64 -15.13
C ILE A 56 -9.08 9.82 -14.59
N HIS A 57 -9.36 8.69 -15.25
CA HIS A 57 -10.35 7.71 -14.84
C HIS A 57 -9.70 6.42 -14.35
N LEU A 58 -9.69 6.24 -13.03
CA LEU A 58 -9.21 5.04 -12.35
C LEU A 58 -10.39 4.12 -12.06
N GLN A 59 -10.17 2.82 -12.22
CA GLN A 59 -11.11 1.76 -11.91
C GLN A 59 -10.50 0.83 -10.86
N ARG A 60 -11.29 -0.13 -10.35
CA ARG A 60 -10.79 -1.22 -9.52
C ARG A 60 -11.12 -2.54 -10.17
N THR A 61 -10.20 -3.50 -10.08
CA THR A 61 -10.47 -4.89 -10.45
C THR A 61 -11.52 -5.51 -9.51
N SER A 62 -12.04 -6.68 -9.85
CA SER A 62 -12.95 -7.44 -8.96
C SER A 62 -12.35 -7.76 -7.59
N LYS A 63 -11.01 -7.78 -7.49
CA LYS A 63 -10.26 -7.96 -6.23
C LYS A 63 -9.91 -6.63 -5.54
N GLY A 64 -10.37 -5.50 -6.06
CA GLY A 64 -10.17 -4.18 -5.47
C GLY A 64 -8.88 -3.45 -5.85
N LYS A 65 -8.00 -4.05 -6.69
CA LYS A 65 -6.74 -3.40 -7.12
C LYS A 65 -7.06 -2.19 -8.02
N PRO A 66 -6.56 -0.99 -7.70
CA PRO A 66 -6.75 0.17 -8.57
C PRO A 66 -5.99 0.00 -9.89
N VAL A 67 -6.62 0.35 -11.00
CA VAL A 67 -6.07 0.28 -12.35
C VAL A 67 -6.48 1.52 -13.14
N LEU A 68 -5.66 1.95 -14.09
CA LEU A 68 -6.08 2.98 -15.05
C LEU A 68 -7.06 2.36 -16.05
N ALA A 69 -8.17 3.05 -16.35
CA ALA A 69 -9.09 2.59 -17.37
C ALA A 69 -8.36 2.48 -18.72
N LYS A 70 -8.55 1.36 -19.42
CA LYS A 70 -7.91 1.15 -20.71
C LYS A 70 -8.61 2.00 -21.76
N ASP A 71 -7.94 3.04 -22.24
CA ASP A 71 -8.17 3.58 -23.57
C ASP A 71 -7.22 2.93 -24.56
N SER A 72 -7.75 2.58 -25.74
CA SER A 72 -7.17 1.69 -26.76
C SER A 72 -5.84 2.14 -27.37
N LEU A 73 -5.22 3.21 -26.86
CA LEU A 73 -4.23 4.00 -27.59
C LEU A 73 -2.82 4.04 -26.97
N ASN A 74 -2.60 3.64 -25.70
CA ASN A 74 -1.24 3.61 -25.13
C ASN A 74 -1.06 2.54 -24.02
N PRO A 75 0.13 1.91 -23.94
CA PRO A 75 0.51 1.12 -22.76
C PRO A 75 0.70 2.07 -21.58
N TYR A 76 -0.21 2.01 -20.62
CA TYR A 76 -0.13 2.79 -19.39
C TYR A 76 0.75 2.10 -18.35
N PRO A 77 1.45 2.85 -17.49
CA PRO A 77 2.27 2.23 -16.46
C PRO A 77 1.43 1.36 -15.54
N ASN A 78 1.88 0.13 -15.32
CA ASN A 78 1.42 -0.69 -14.23
C ASN A 78 1.85 -0.01 -12.92
N PHE A 79 0.94 0.09 -11.96
CA PHE A 79 1.26 0.65 -10.65
C PHE A 79 0.70 -0.20 -9.52
N ASN A 80 1.33 -0.06 -8.37
CA ASN A 80 0.88 -0.66 -7.12
C ASN A 80 1.15 0.31 -5.96
N ILE A 81 0.30 0.24 -4.94
CA ILE A 81 0.42 1.06 -3.75
C ILE A 81 0.30 0.17 -2.51
N SER A 82 1.04 0.53 -1.47
CA SER A 82 0.86 -0.02 -0.13
C SER A 82 1.01 1.10 0.89
N HIS A 83 0.42 0.94 2.07
CA HIS A 83 0.58 1.90 3.15
C HIS A 83 0.54 1.17 4.48
N GLN A 84 1.46 1.53 5.38
CA GLN A 84 1.44 1.05 6.74
C GLN A 84 2.21 1.99 7.65
N GLY A 85 1.71 2.16 8.87
CA GLY A 85 2.27 3.11 9.81
C GLY A 85 2.20 4.53 9.26
N ASP A 86 3.37 5.14 9.11
CA ASP A 86 3.50 6.57 8.81
C ASP A 86 3.70 6.86 7.30
N TYR A 87 3.70 5.81 6.46
CA TYR A 87 4.06 5.92 5.05
C TYR A 87 3.00 5.31 4.12
N ALA A 88 2.79 5.99 2.99
CA ALA A 88 2.19 5.43 1.79
C ALA A 88 3.27 5.38 0.69
N VAL A 89 3.39 4.24 0.02
CA VAL A 89 4.38 4.00 -1.04
C VAL A 89 3.68 3.66 -2.35
N LEU A 90 4.28 4.10 -3.46
CA LEU A 90 3.84 3.80 -4.81
C LEU A 90 5.04 3.30 -5.62
N ALA A 91 4.83 2.23 -6.37
CA ALA A 91 5.75 1.79 -7.40
C ALA A 91 5.01 1.72 -8.75
N ALA A 92 5.72 2.07 -9.83
CA ALA A 92 5.15 2.04 -11.17
C ALA A 92 6.21 1.66 -12.22
N GLU A 93 5.79 0.86 -13.19
CA GLU A 93 6.63 0.32 -14.27
C GLU A 93 5.85 0.37 -15.59
N PRO A 94 6.46 0.79 -16.71
CA PRO A 94 5.77 0.92 -18.00
C PRO A 94 5.36 -0.43 -18.61
N GLU A 95 6.18 -1.47 -18.40
CA GLU A 95 6.02 -2.75 -19.12
C GLU A 95 5.85 -3.93 -18.16
N LEU A 96 6.57 -3.93 -17.05
CA LEU A 96 6.60 -5.05 -16.12
C LEU A 96 5.41 -5.03 -15.17
N GLN A 97 4.96 -6.22 -14.77
CA GLN A 97 4.05 -6.34 -13.64
C GLN A 97 4.77 -5.95 -12.36
N ILE A 98 4.14 -5.10 -11.55
CA ILE A 98 4.70 -4.63 -10.28
C ILE A 98 3.74 -4.79 -9.12
N GLY A 99 4.32 -5.12 -7.97
CA GLY A 99 3.70 -5.10 -6.65
C GLY A 99 4.68 -4.49 -5.65
N ILE A 100 4.15 -3.77 -4.66
CA ILE A 100 4.92 -3.17 -3.58
C ILE A 100 4.19 -3.44 -2.28
N ASP A 101 4.94 -3.70 -1.21
CA ASP A 101 4.39 -3.75 0.13
C ASP A 101 5.34 -3.08 1.11
N ILE A 102 4.78 -2.41 2.11
CA ILE A 102 5.53 -1.77 3.19
C ILE A 102 5.02 -2.31 4.52
N MET A 103 5.95 -2.69 5.39
CA MET A 103 5.66 -3.19 6.72
C MET A 103 6.36 -2.35 7.78
N LYS A 104 5.67 -2.03 8.87
CA LYS A 104 6.26 -1.39 10.05
C LYS A 104 6.59 -2.47 11.07
N THR A 105 7.87 -2.68 11.36
CA THR A 105 8.30 -3.54 12.46
C THR A 105 7.80 -2.97 13.79
N SER A 106 7.01 -3.75 14.51
CA SER A 106 6.41 -3.36 15.79
C SER A 106 6.22 -4.58 16.67
N PHE A 107 6.30 -4.41 17.99
CA PHE A 107 6.01 -5.48 18.92
C PHE A 107 4.54 -5.94 18.79
N PRO A 108 4.24 -7.23 19.01
CA PRO A 108 2.87 -7.70 19.06
C PRO A 108 2.05 -6.94 20.11
N ASP A 109 0.82 -6.55 19.76
CA ASP A 109 -0.09 -5.85 20.69
C ASP A 109 -0.47 -6.72 21.92
N CYS A 110 -0.35 -8.04 21.79
CA CYS A 110 -0.62 -9.00 22.84
C CYS A 110 0.32 -10.20 22.73
N GLY A 111 0.84 -10.64 23.89
CA GLY A 111 1.73 -11.80 24.01
C GLY A 111 3.19 -11.49 23.67
N SER A 112 3.99 -12.56 23.67
CA SER A 112 5.41 -12.54 23.36
C SER A 112 5.70 -12.78 21.87
N ILE A 113 6.90 -12.44 21.40
CA ILE A 113 7.33 -12.69 20.01
C ILE A 113 7.24 -14.19 19.63
N PRO A 114 7.66 -15.15 20.48
CA PRO A 114 7.49 -16.57 20.20
C PRO A 114 6.03 -17.01 20.02
N GLU A 115 5.10 -16.47 20.83
CA GLU A 115 3.66 -16.75 20.70
C GLU A 115 3.09 -16.18 19.40
N PHE A 116 3.48 -14.94 19.06
CA PHE A 116 3.13 -14.33 17.78
C PHE A 116 3.64 -15.17 16.59
N PHE A 117 4.89 -15.63 16.63
CA PHE A 117 5.44 -16.52 15.61
C PHE A 117 4.73 -17.87 15.52
N HIS A 118 4.24 -18.40 16.65
CA HIS A 118 3.44 -19.62 16.64
C HIS A 118 2.12 -19.42 15.90
N ILE A 119 1.41 -18.31 16.15
CA ILE A 119 0.17 -17.96 15.45
C ILE A 119 0.42 -17.81 13.95
N MET A 120 1.53 -17.16 13.58
CA MET A 120 1.89 -16.88 12.19
C MET A 120 2.58 -18.05 11.47
N LYS A 121 2.79 -19.20 12.15
CA LYS A 121 3.60 -20.32 11.64
C LYS A 121 3.21 -20.77 10.24
N ARG A 122 1.91 -20.80 9.93
CA ARG A 122 1.37 -21.27 8.63
C ARG A 122 1.62 -20.32 7.46
N LYS A 123 2.13 -19.11 7.70
CA LYS A 123 2.37 -18.09 6.68
C LYS A 123 3.75 -18.22 6.01
N PHE A 124 4.67 -18.94 6.64
CA PHE A 124 6.03 -19.14 6.17
C PHE A 124 6.40 -20.62 6.13
N THR A 125 7.30 -20.95 5.22
CA THR A 125 7.91 -22.28 5.08
C THR A 125 8.94 -22.52 6.18
N ASN A 126 9.38 -23.78 6.35
CA ASN A 126 10.41 -24.12 7.33
C ASN A 126 11.73 -23.36 7.08
N LYS A 127 12.15 -23.23 5.82
CA LYS A 127 13.39 -22.51 5.46
C LYS A 127 13.33 -21.01 5.76
N GLU A 128 12.16 -20.40 5.54
CA GLU A 128 11.93 -19.00 5.91
C GLU A 128 11.97 -18.84 7.44
N TRP A 129 11.35 -19.74 8.20
CA TRP A 129 11.41 -19.73 9.66
C TRP A 129 12.81 -19.96 10.22
N GLU A 130 13.60 -20.84 9.62
CA GLU A 130 15.01 -21.04 9.97
C GLU A 130 15.80 -19.74 9.80
N THR A 131 15.56 -19.01 8.71
CA THR A 131 16.19 -17.70 8.46
C THR A 131 15.73 -16.65 9.46
N ILE A 132 14.41 -16.53 9.68
CA ILE A 132 13.82 -15.59 10.63
C ILE A 132 14.38 -15.80 12.04
N ARG A 133 14.55 -17.07 12.46
CA ARG A 133 15.02 -17.43 13.81
C ARG A 133 16.53 -17.57 13.94
N SER A 134 17.29 -17.33 12.87
CA SER A 134 18.76 -17.44 12.90
C SER A 134 19.44 -16.32 13.68
N PHE A 135 18.70 -15.24 13.96
CA PHE A 135 19.19 -14.09 14.73
C PHE A 135 19.06 -14.34 16.24
N ASN A 136 20.04 -13.86 17.03
CA ASN A 136 20.06 -14.05 18.48
C ASN A 136 19.15 -13.08 19.24
N ASP A 137 18.78 -11.95 18.64
CA ASP A 137 17.94 -10.91 19.23
C ASP A 137 16.51 -11.01 18.70
N GLU A 138 15.52 -10.98 19.59
CA GLU A 138 14.11 -11.14 19.20
C GLU A 138 13.62 -10.01 18.31
N TRP A 139 14.12 -8.78 18.49
CA TRP A 139 13.76 -7.66 17.63
C TRP A 139 14.27 -7.86 16.20
N ALA A 140 15.51 -8.34 16.02
CA ALA A 140 16.06 -8.70 14.72
C ALA A 140 15.29 -9.85 14.06
N GLN A 141 14.85 -10.85 14.84
CA GLN A 141 13.96 -11.90 14.32
C GLN A 141 12.63 -11.31 13.84
N LEU A 142 12.05 -10.39 14.61
CA LEU A 142 10.78 -9.73 14.28
C LEU A 142 10.92 -8.84 13.03
N ASP A 143 12.02 -8.12 12.90
CA ASP A 143 12.32 -7.34 11.69
C ASP A 143 12.45 -8.25 10.46
N MET A 144 13.16 -9.38 10.58
CA MET A 144 13.27 -10.36 9.51
C MET A 144 11.92 -11.02 9.16
N PHE A 145 11.05 -11.19 10.14
CA PHE A 145 9.68 -11.65 9.92
C PHE A 145 8.90 -10.65 9.06
N TYR A 146 8.90 -9.36 9.42
CA TYR A 146 8.20 -8.33 8.65
C TYR A 146 8.81 -8.13 7.26
N HIS A 147 10.13 -8.30 7.12
CA HIS A 147 10.81 -8.32 5.83
C HIS A 147 10.26 -9.43 4.92
N HIS A 148 10.21 -10.68 5.41
CA HIS A 148 9.64 -11.79 4.63
C HIS A 148 8.15 -11.59 4.34
N TRP A 149 7.42 -11.00 5.29
CA TRP A 149 6.01 -10.67 5.11
C TRP A 149 5.81 -9.68 3.95
N ALA A 150 6.57 -8.58 3.94
CA ALA A 150 6.52 -7.58 2.87
C ALA A 150 6.89 -8.19 1.51
N LEU A 151 7.91 -9.06 1.45
CA LEU A 151 8.27 -9.75 0.21
C LEU A 151 7.10 -10.59 -0.33
N LYS A 152 6.44 -11.38 0.52
CA LYS A 152 5.24 -12.13 0.11
C LYS A 152 4.10 -11.21 -0.30
N GLY A 153 3.87 -10.13 0.45
CA GLY A 153 2.86 -9.12 0.17
C GLY A 153 3.04 -8.47 -1.21
N SER A 154 4.28 -8.13 -1.58
CA SER A 154 4.59 -7.52 -2.88
C SER A 154 4.36 -8.45 -4.08
N PHE A 155 4.33 -9.77 -3.87
CA PHE A 155 4.14 -10.74 -4.94
C PHE A 155 2.66 -11.06 -5.22
N LEU A 156 1.80 -10.94 -4.20
CA LEU A 156 0.37 -11.32 -4.25
C LEU A 156 -0.50 -10.28 -4.97
#